data_AF-A0A368FUN5-F1
#
_entry.id   AF-A0A368FUN5-F1
#
_cell.length_a   1.000
_cell.length_b   1.000
_cell.length_c   1.000
_cell.angle_alpha   90.00
_cell.angle_beta   90.00
_cell.angle_gamma   90.00
#
_symmetry.space_group_name_H-M   'P 1'
#
loop_
_entity.id
_entity.type
_entity.pdbx_description
1 polymer ?
#
loop_
_entity_poly.entity_id
_entity_poly.type
_entity_poly.pdbx_seq_one_letter_code
_entity_poly.pdbx_strand_id
1 'polypeptide(L)'
;VYDACILSKKRKHKQNASKDIYQFLKNLNVTVPFFNEALSNDLDIFAAFGAIEKTFGYGTLMQTRIDVDYRNITQNILYISQPILPLPRDFFVLPHNRGYRTNRSGDMAAVLTVFSMELAEDFWKTEELIYEVSPYILLS
;
A
#
# COMPACT_ATOMS: atom_id res chain seq x y z
N VAL A 1 15.18 8.52 -16.72
CA VAL A 1 14.93 7.92 -15.38
C VAL A 1 16.08 8.20 -14.41
N TYR A 2 17.34 7.95 -14.80
CA TYR A 2 18.52 8.23 -13.95
C TYR A 2 18.61 9.70 -13.49
N ASP A 3 18.54 10.67 -14.42
CA ASP A 3 18.66 12.09 -14.06
C ASP A 3 17.52 12.58 -13.16
N ALA A 4 16.29 12.09 -13.37
CA ALA A 4 15.16 12.39 -12.50
C ALA A 4 15.38 11.89 -11.06
N CYS A 5 16.00 10.71 -10.89
CA CYS A 5 16.36 10.16 -9.59
C CYS A 5 17.46 11.00 -8.91
N ILE A 6 18.48 11.42 -9.65
CA ILE A 6 19.55 12.29 -9.13
C ILE A 6 19.00 13.66 -8.74
N LEU A 7 18.11 14.25 -9.56
CA LEU A 7 17.45 15.52 -9.24
C LEU A 7 16.56 15.39 -8.00
N SER A 8 15.79 14.31 -7.87
CA SER A 8 15.01 13.97 -6.68
C SER A 8 15.88 13.94 -5.41
N LYS A 9 17.02 13.24 -5.46
CA LYS A 9 17.96 13.13 -4.33
C LYS A 9 18.57 14.49 -3.93
N LYS A 10 18.72 15.41 -4.88
CA LYS A 10 19.28 16.76 -4.66
C LYS A 10 18.25 17.77 -4.16
N ARG A 11 16.94 17.46 -4.20
CA ARG A 11 15.91 18.38 -3.69
C ARG A 11 16.00 18.47 -2.17
N LYS A 12 15.99 19.72 -1.67
CA LYS A 12 15.96 20.02 -0.23
C LYS A 12 14.69 19.50 0.44
N HIS A 13 13.59 19.47 -0.30
CA HIS A 13 12.31 18.91 0.12
C HIS A 13 11.85 17.87 -0.91
N LYS A 14 11.46 16.68 -0.46
CA LYS A 14 10.89 15.66 -1.33
C LYS A 14 9.55 16.15 -1.89
N GLN A 15 9.21 15.73 -3.10
CA GLN A 15 7.87 15.99 -3.65
C GLN A 15 6.85 15.27 -2.77
N ASN A 16 5.83 16.01 -2.29
CA ASN A 16 4.69 15.42 -1.63
C ASN A 16 3.69 14.93 -2.69
N ALA A 17 3.53 13.62 -2.81
CA ALA A 17 2.59 13.00 -3.74
C ALA A 17 1.28 12.58 -3.07
N SER A 18 1.04 12.96 -1.80
CA SER A 18 -0.11 12.48 -1.02
C SER A 18 -1.43 12.85 -1.67
N LYS A 19 -1.56 14.07 -2.22
CA LYS A 19 -2.75 14.50 -2.97
C LYS A 19 -2.98 13.68 -4.23
N ASP A 20 -1.92 13.42 -5.00
CA ASP A 20 -2.02 12.65 -6.24
C ASP A 20 -2.43 11.19 -5.95
N ILE A 21 -1.82 10.59 -4.92
CA ILE A 21 -2.14 9.23 -4.45
C ILE A 21 -3.59 9.18 -3.95
N TYR A 22 -4.01 10.17 -3.14
CA TYR A 22 -5.38 10.23 -2.64
C TYR A 22 -6.41 10.35 -3.77
N GLN A 23 -6.17 11.23 -4.75
CA GLN A 23 -7.05 11.36 -5.91
C GLN A 23 -7.08 10.08 -6.76
N PHE A 24 -5.94 9.40 -6.92
CA PHE A 24 -5.89 8.11 -7.58
C PHE A 24 -6.77 7.07 -6.86
N LEU A 25 -6.70 6.98 -5.53
CA LEU A 25 -7.55 6.07 -4.74
C LEU A 25 -9.04 6.41 -4.89
N LYS A 26 -9.39 7.70 -4.89
CA LYS A 26 -10.77 8.15 -5.13
C LYS A 26 -11.32 7.77 -6.49
N ASN A 27 -10.51 7.85 -7.53
CA ASN A 27 -10.90 7.43 -8.88
C ASN A 27 -11.17 5.92 -8.97
N LEU A 28 -10.67 5.13 -8.01
CA LEU A 28 -10.94 3.70 -7.88
C LEU A 28 -12.07 3.39 -6.88
N ASN A 29 -12.81 4.41 -6.42
CA ASN A 29 -13.79 4.30 -5.33
C ASN A 29 -13.21 3.69 -4.03
N VAL A 30 -11.89 3.83 -3.81
CA VAL A 30 -11.23 3.39 -2.58
C VAL A 30 -11.31 4.51 -1.54
N THR A 31 -11.98 4.19 -0.44
CA THR A 31 -12.06 5.03 0.75
C THR A 31 -10.78 4.91 1.57
N VAL A 32 -10.26 6.03 2.09
CA VAL A 32 -9.10 6.00 3.00
C VAL A 32 -9.59 5.91 4.45
N PRO A 33 -9.30 4.83 5.19
CA PRO A 33 -9.96 4.49 6.45
C PRO A 33 -9.44 5.30 7.65
N PHE A 34 -9.59 6.63 7.64
CA PHE A 34 -9.35 7.56 8.76
C PHE A 34 -9.73 9.01 8.42
N PHE A 35 -10.22 9.28 7.20
CA PHE A 35 -10.73 10.59 6.79
C PHE A 35 -12.24 10.78 7.00
N ASN A 36 -12.84 10.02 7.93
CA ASN A 36 -14.27 10.07 8.23
C ASN A 36 -15.16 9.91 6.98
N GLU A 37 -14.72 9.07 6.06
CA GLU A 37 -15.41 8.80 4.81
C GLU A 37 -16.25 7.54 4.93
N ALA A 38 -17.42 7.52 4.30
CA ALA A 38 -18.19 6.30 4.18
C ALA A 38 -17.42 5.27 3.34
N LEU A 39 -17.45 4.01 3.76
CA LEU A 39 -16.98 2.90 2.93
C LEU A 39 -17.86 2.85 1.67
N SER A 40 -17.22 2.76 0.51
CA SER A 40 -17.94 2.56 -0.75
C SER A 40 -18.57 1.17 -0.76
N ASN A 41 -19.89 1.11 -0.95
CA ASN A 41 -20.62 -0.17 -1.11
C ASN A 41 -20.37 -0.81 -2.48
N ASP A 42 -19.84 -0.04 -3.45
CA ASP A 42 -19.62 -0.45 -4.83
C ASP A 42 -18.12 -0.65 -5.15
N LEU A 43 -17.29 -0.89 -4.12
CA LEU A 43 -15.87 -1.13 -4.32
C LEU A 43 -15.63 -2.50 -4.97
N ASP A 44 -15.27 -2.50 -6.26
CA ASP A 44 -14.64 -3.64 -6.90
C ASP A 44 -13.17 -3.73 -6.47
N ILE A 45 -12.95 -4.52 -5.43
CA ILE A 45 -11.64 -4.72 -4.82
C ILE A 45 -10.60 -5.25 -5.81
N PHE A 46 -10.98 -6.14 -6.74
CA PHE A 46 -10.06 -6.70 -7.72
C PHE A 46 -9.72 -5.70 -8.82
N ALA A 47 -10.70 -4.90 -9.28
CA ALA A 47 -10.44 -3.82 -10.22
C ALA A 47 -9.51 -2.75 -9.61
N ALA A 48 -9.75 -2.36 -8.35
CA ALA A 48 -8.89 -1.41 -7.64
C ALA A 48 -7.45 -1.92 -7.51
N PHE A 49 -7.26 -3.17 -7.08
CA PHE A 49 -5.92 -3.75 -6.97
C PHE A 49 -5.24 -3.95 -8.32
N GLY A 50 -5.97 -4.38 -9.36
CA GLY A 50 -5.44 -4.48 -10.71
C GLY A 50 -4.99 -3.11 -11.26
N ALA A 51 -5.71 -2.03 -10.94
CA ALA A 51 -5.32 -0.68 -11.32
C ALA A 51 -4.08 -0.18 -10.55
N ILE A 52 -3.97 -0.50 -9.26
CA ILE A 52 -2.78 -0.22 -8.44
C ILE A 52 -1.56 -0.97 -9.00
N GLU A 53 -1.68 -2.27 -9.26
CA GLU A 53 -0.62 -3.11 -9.81
C GLU A 53 -0.18 -2.61 -11.19
N LYS A 54 -1.12 -2.29 -12.08
CA LYS A 54 -0.84 -1.75 -13.41
C LYS A 54 -0.13 -0.39 -13.38
N THR A 55 -0.49 0.48 -12.44
CA THR A 55 0.04 1.86 -12.36
C THR A 55 1.40 1.91 -11.65
N PHE A 56 1.54 1.16 -10.56
CA PHE A 56 2.70 1.28 -9.66
C PHE A 56 3.60 0.03 -9.64
N GLY A 57 3.21 -1.06 -10.28
CA GLY A 57 3.94 -2.33 -10.24
C GLY A 57 3.91 -3.00 -8.86
N TYR A 58 2.91 -2.71 -8.04
CA TYR A 58 2.80 -3.20 -6.67
C TYR A 58 1.63 -4.19 -6.52
N GLY A 59 1.95 -5.47 -6.38
CA GLY A 59 0.98 -6.54 -6.12
C GLY A 59 0.69 -6.67 -4.62
N THR A 60 -0.56 -6.48 -4.22
CA THR A 60 -0.98 -6.44 -2.80
C THR A 60 -1.68 -7.74 -2.35
N LEU A 61 -2.79 -8.10 -2.99
CA LEU A 61 -3.56 -9.31 -2.68
C LEU A 61 -3.09 -10.53 -3.47
N MET A 62 -2.63 -10.30 -4.69
CA MET A 62 -2.14 -11.32 -5.60
C MET A 62 -0.92 -10.74 -6.30
N GLN A 63 0.06 -11.59 -6.56
CA GLN A 63 1.14 -11.26 -7.47
C GLN A 63 0.81 -11.88 -8.83
N THR A 64 0.74 -11.03 -9.85
CA THR A 64 0.59 -11.48 -11.23
C THR A 64 1.90 -11.37 -11.99
N ARG A 65 2.17 -12.34 -12.87
CA ARG A 65 3.28 -12.26 -13.82
C ARG A 65 2.90 -12.93 -15.13
N ILE A 66 3.34 -12.35 -16.23
CA ILE A 66 3.25 -12.98 -17.55
C ILE A 66 4.59 -13.62 -17.83
N ASP A 67 4.58 -14.93 -18.08
CA ASP A 67 5.78 -15.71 -18.38
C ASP A 67 5.40 -16.84 -19.35
N VAL A 68 6.40 -17.55 -19.86
CA VAL A 68 6.21 -18.70 -20.73
C VAL A 68 5.40 -19.79 -20.01
N ASP A 69 4.46 -20.40 -20.72
CA ASP A 69 3.71 -21.55 -20.20
C ASP A 69 4.66 -22.75 -20.04
N TYR A 70 4.82 -23.23 -18.81
CA TYR A 70 5.71 -24.35 -18.49
C TYR A 70 5.25 -25.67 -19.12
N ARG A 71 3.99 -25.78 -19.56
CA ARG A 71 3.47 -26.93 -20.30
C ARG A 71 3.57 -26.77 -21.80
N ASN A 72 3.60 -25.55 -22.31
CA ASN A 72 3.73 -25.25 -23.73
C ASN A 72 4.59 -23.99 -23.96
N ILE A 73 5.87 -24.18 -24.23
CA ILE A 73 6.84 -23.10 -24.29
C ILE A 73 6.65 -22.10 -25.45
N THR A 74 5.72 -22.37 -26.38
CA THR A 74 5.46 -21.49 -27.53
C THR A 74 4.49 -20.36 -27.21
N GLN A 75 3.93 -20.32 -25.99
CA GLN A 75 2.96 -19.31 -25.58
C GLN A 75 3.30 -18.72 -24.21
N ASN A 76 2.84 -17.49 -23.99
CA ASN A 76 2.85 -16.87 -22.68
C ASN A 76 1.52 -17.13 -21.97
N ILE A 77 1.58 -17.24 -20.65
CA ILE A 77 0.40 -17.38 -19.78
C ILE A 77 0.52 -16.44 -18.59
N LEU A 78 -0.64 -16.04 -18.05
CA LEU A 78 -0.73 -15.30 -16.80
C LEU A 78 -0.62 -16.27 -15.62
N TYR A 79 0.39 -16.08 -14.78
CA TYR A 79 0.48 -16.74 -13.48
C TYR A 79 -0.06 -15.81 -12.41
N ILE A 80 -0.96 -16.33 -11.59
CA ILE A 80 -1.50 -15.68 -10.40
C ILE A 80 -0.97 -16.45 -9.19
N SER A 81 -0.39 -15.74 -8.23
CA SER A 81 0.21 -16.35 -7.04
C SER A 81 -0.04 -15.51 -5.79
N GLN A 82 0.28 -16.07 -4.64
CA GLN A 82 0.27 -15.34 -3.38
C GLN A 82 1.15 -14.08 -3.47
N PRO A 83 0.79 -12.99 -2.77
CA PRO A 83 1.59 -11.78 -2.80
C PRO A 83 2.90 -11.98 -2.03
N ILE A 84 3.88 -11.13 -2.33
CA ILE A 84 5.09 -11.03 -1.52
C ILE A 84 4.78 -10.14 -0.33
N LEU A 85 4.83 -10.73 0.87
CA LEU A 85 4.57 -9.99 2.10
C LEU A 85 5.71 -8.97 2.38
N PRO A 86 5.39 -7.81 2.98
CA PRO A 86 6.42 -6.83 3.37
C PRO A 86 7.43 -7.34 4.40
N LEU A 87 7.07 -8.41 5.14
CA LEU A 87 7.95 -9.12 6.06
C LEU A 87 7.97 -10.62 5.71
N PRO A 88 9.07 -11.33 5.98
CA PRO A 88 9.09 -12.79 5.87
C PRO A 88 8.04 -13.45 6.76
N ARG A 89 7.52 -14.61 6.33
CA ARG A 89 6.49 -15.39 7.02
C ARG A 89 6.76 -15.59 8.52
N ASP A 90 8.00 -15.84 8.89
CA ASP A 90 8.40 -16.16 10.27
C ASP A 90 8.09 -15.01 11.24
N PHE A 91 8.01 -13.77 10.76
CA PHE A 91 7.63 -12.62 11.57
C PHE A 91 6.14 -12.59 11.92
N PHE A 92 5.30 -13.29 11.16
CA PHE A 92 3.86 -13.41 11.43
C PHE A 92 3.53 -14.64 12.30
N VAL A 93 4.31 -15.72 12.17
CA VAL A 93 3.99 -17.02 12.76
C VAL A 93 4.73 -17.27 14.08
N LEU A 94 5.99 -16.84 14.21
CA LEU A 94 6.80 -17.20 15.37
C LEU A 94 6.58 -16.22 16.54
N PRO A 95 6.28 -16.70 17.77
CA PRO A 95 5.95 -15.84 18.90
C PRO A 95 7.05 -14.86 19.31
N HIS A 96 8.33 -15.22 19.11
CA HIS A 96 9.46 -14.36 19.48
C HIS A 96 9.63 -13.14 18.56
N ASN A 97 8.96 -13.11 17.41
CA ASN A 97 9.00 -11.99 16.46
C ASN A 97 7.93 -10.93 16.71
N ARG A 98 7.16 -11.02 17.81
CA ARG A 98 6.10 -10.05 18.16
C ARG A 98 6.59 -8.60 18.18
N GLY A 99 7.82 -8.35 18.65
CA GLY A 99 8.40 -6.99 18.68
C GLY A 99 8.54 -6.36 17.29
N TYR A 100 8.90 -7.15 16.27
CA TYR A 100 9.01 -6.66 14.88
C TYR A 100 7.66 -6.31 14.27
N ARG A 101 6.61 -7.05 14.65
CA ARG A 101 5.23 -6.69 14.28
C ARG A 101 4.88 -5.33 14.88
N THR A 102 5.08 -5.14 16.17
CA THR A 102 4.80 -3.84 16.83
C THR A 102 5.56 -2.67 16.20
N ASN A 103 6.83 -2.87 15.83
CA ASN A 103 7.60 -1.83 15.14
C ASN A 103 7.00 -1.52 13.76
N ARG A 104 6.66 -2.55 12.98
CA ARG A 104 6.08 -2.35 11.65
C ARG A 104 4.73 -1.64 11.70
N SER A 105 3.90 -1.88 12.72
CA SER A 105 2.63 -1.16 12.89
C SER A 105 2.87 0.32 13.19
N GLY A 106 3.87 0.63 14.02
CA GLY A 106 4.32 2.00 14.28
C GLY A 106 4.85 2.68 13.01
N ASP A 107 5.67 2.00 12.22
CA ASP A 107 6.17 2.53 10.95
C ASP A 107 5.02 2.82 9.98
N MET A 108 4.01 1.94 9.93
CA MET A 108 2.84 2.14 9.08
C MET A 108 2.01 3.33 9.56
N ALA A 109 1.78 3.45 10.87
CA ALA A 109 1.10 4.61 11.46
C ALA A 109 1.83 5.91 11.10
N ALA A 110 3.15 5.96 11.25
CA ALA A 110 3.94 7.12 10.89
C ALA A 110 3.79 7.51 9.40
N VAL A 111 3.78 6.52 8.49
CA VAL A 111 3.55 6.77 7.06
C VAL A 111 2.15 7.34 6.80
N LEU A 112 1.12 6.77 7.44
CA LEU A 112 -0.26 7.24 7.30
C LEU A 112 -0.46 8.63 7.90
N THR A 113 0.19 8.93 9.02
CA THR A 113 0.21 10.26 9.63
C THR A 113 0.82 11.27 8.65
N VAL A 114 2.00 10.98 8.08
CA VAL A 114 2.63 11.88 7.08
C VAL A 114 1.75 12.05 5.85
N PHE A 115 1.12 10.97 5.37
CA PHE A 115 0.17 11.04 4.26
C PHE A 115 -1.02 11.96 4.59
N SER A 116 -1.51 11.93 5.83
CA SER A 116 -2.66 12.72 6.27
C SER A 116 -2.38 14.22 6.49
N MET A 117 -1.12 14.63 6.70
CA MET A 117 -0.78 16.01 7.10
C MET A 117 -1.32 17.10 6.17
N GLU A 118 -1.42 16.83 4.86
CA GLU A 118 -1.92 17.79 3.86
C GLU A 118 -3.34 17.47 3.36
N LEU A 119 -3.94 16.40 3.87
CA LEU A 119 -5.22 15.86 3.38
C LEU A 119 -6.33 15.92 4.44
N ALA A 120 -5.99 15.75 5.72
CA ALA A 120 -6.94 15.76 6.81
C ALA A 120 -7.42 17.18 7.12
N GLU A 121 -8.72 17.33 7.36
CA GLU A 121 -9.30 18.58 7.88
C GLU A 121 -8.86 18.85 9.33
N ASP A 122 -8.82 17.80 10.15
CA ASP A 122 -8.30 17.82 11.53
C ASP A 122 -7.21 16.77 11.69
N PHE A 123 -5.96 17.22 11.53
CA PHE A 123 -4.79 16.35 11.59
C PHE A 123 -4.68 15.60 12.92
N TRP A 124 -4.89 16.28 14.06
CA TRP A 124 -4.68 15.67 15.37
C TRP A 124 -5.68 14.55 15.65
N LYS A 125 -6.94 14.77 15.28
CA LYS A 125 -7.96 13.74 15.37
C LYS A 125 -7.67 12.56 14.44
N THR A 126 -7.21 12.82 13.22
CA THR A 126 -6.84 11.76 12.27
C THR A 126 -5.62 10.97 12.75
N GLU A 127 -4.62 11.64 13.32
CA GLU A 127 -3.44 10.99 13.90
C GLU A 127 -3.83 10.04 15.04
N GLU A 128 -4.71 10.48 15.95
CA GLU A 128 -5.21 9.65 17.05
C GLU A 128 -5.88 8.38 16.52
N LEU A 129 -6.78 8.50 15.54
CA LEU A 129 -7.44 7.36 14.90
C LEU A 129 -6.44 6.39 14.25
N ILE A 130 -5.42 6.91 13.56
CA ILE A 130 -4.39 6.10 12.91
C ILE A 130 -3.63 5.26 13.94
N TYR A 131 -3.24 5.85 15.07
CA TYR A 131 -2.52 5.13 16.11
C TYR A 131 -3.41 4.15 16.90
N GLU A 132 -4.70 4.46 17.07
CA GLU A 132 -5.67 3.53 17.67
C GLU A 132 -5.80 2.23 16.86
N VAL A 133 -5.87 2.34 15.53
CA VAL A 133 -6.06 1.18 14.64
C VAL A 133 -4.75 0.51 14.22
N SER A 134 -3.60 1.17 14.40
CA SER A 134 -2.26 0.70 14.02
C SER A 134 -1.95 -0.77 14.37
N PRO A 135 -2.29 -1.28 15.58
CA PRO A 135 -2.02 -2.67 15.93
C PRO A 135 -2.73 -3.70 15.04
N TYR A 136 -3.83 -3.32 14.39
CA TYR A 136 -4.64 -4.19 13.53
C TYR A 136 -4.20 -4.15 12.05
N ILE A 137 -3.41 -3.16 11.64
CA ILE A 137 -2.97 -2.98 10.25
C ILE A 137 -2.05 -4.13 9.76
N LEU A 138 -1.52 -4.95 10.66
CA LEU A 138 -0.63 -6.08 10.34
C LEU A 138 -1.29 -7.46 10.33
N LEU A 139 -2.60 -7.52 10.59
CA LEU A 139 -3.35 -8.77 10.60
C LEU A 139 -4.13 -9.02 9.30
N SER A 140 -4.08 -8.08 8.35
CA SER A 140 -4.61 -8.15 6.99
C SER A 140 -3.47 -8.22 5.97
#